data_AF-A0A7Y5Z5M2-F1
#
_entry.id   AF-A0A7Y5Z5M2-F1
#
_cell.length_a   1.000
_cell.length_b   1.000
_cell.length_c   1.000
_cell.angle_alpha   90.00
_cell.angle_beta   90.00
_cell.angle_gamma   90.00
#
_symmetry.space_group_name_H-M   'P 1'
#
loop_
_entity.id
_entity.type
_entity.pdbx_description
1 polymer ?
#
loop_
_entity_poly.entity_id
_entity_poly.type
_entity_poly.pdbx_seq_one_letter_code
_entity_poly.pdbx_strand_id
1 'polypeptide(L)'
;MDGSTNILSIASPSETNLTSTVLDPSLRILLLTSANTGTGTSTSAMALAAQLAQMSSGRVLLVDASQSPRNLSQQLGLQKERGFSDLLFNHLTPPLLQDCVVQTSSLPFDVLPIGRLGRNAERLNPEQLRHLFRHLAAQYRFVVIDADAVYAASDTLVMSAQVDGVVLVVRGEDTRWEVAQATRQRLAQAGAKVVGSVFNRRKYYMPKWLYNNL
;
A
#
# COMPACT_ATOMS: atom_id res chain seq x y z
N MET A 1 22.60 9.77 27.74
CA MET A 1 21.91 8.49 27.45
C MET A 1 20.42 8.76 27.53
N ASP A 2 19.94 9.44 26.50
CA ASP A 2 18.61 9.99 26.34
C ASP A 2 17.99 9.31 25.12
N GLY A 3 17.35 8.17 25.39
CA GLY A 3 16.61 7.38 24.42
C GLY A 3 15.38 8.14 23.96
N SER A 4 15.56 9.00 22.96
CA SER A 4 14.47 9.64 22.24
C SER A 4 13.79 8.60 21.36
N THR A 5 12.78 7.92 21.89
CA THR A 5 11.89 7.06 21.11
C THR A 5 11.12 7.95 20.15
N ASN A 6 11.56 7.97 18.89
CA ASN A 6 10.96 8.75 17.83
C ASN A 6 9.58 8.12 17.50
N ILE A 7 8.54 8.58 18.20
CA ILE A 7 7.16 8.21 17.90
C ILE A 7 6.88 8.73 16.48
N LEU A 8 6.83 7.82 15.51
CA LEU A 8 6.37 8.12 14.16
C LEU A 8 4.94 8.66 14.27
N SER A 9 4.80 9.98 14.29
CA SER A 9 3.50 10.62 14.12
C SER A 9 3.02 10.23 12.73
N ILE A 10 2.05 9.33 12.64
CA ILE A 10 1.32 9.08 11.40
C ILE A 10 0.64 10.41 11.10
N ALA A 11 1.27 11.21 10.22
CA ALA A 11 0.73 12.49 9.79
C ALA A 11 -0.67 12.18 9.26
N SER A 12 -1.72 12.75 9.88
CA SER A 12 -3.08 12.64 9.37
C SER A 12 -3.04 13.24 7.96
N PRO A 13 -3.08 12.43 6.88
CA PRO A 13 -3.03 12.97 5.54
C PRO A 13 -4.23 13.91 5.45
N SER A 14 -3.96 15.16 5.12
CA SER A 14 -4.96 16.20 4.93
C SER A 14 -6.06 15.65 4.03
N GLU A 15 -7.17 15.25 4.66
CA GLU A 15 -8.41 14.80 4.05
C GLU A 15 -8.22 13.79 2.91
N THR A 16 -7.90 12.55 3.27
CA THR A 16 -8.13 11.43 2.36
C THR A 16 -9.62 11.36 2.05
N ASN A 17 -10.06 11.94 0.94
CA ASN A 17 -11.41 11.76 0.36
C ASN A 17 -11.54 10.31 -0.15
N LEU A 18 -11.54 9.34 0.77
CA LEU A 18 -11.75 7.90 0.51
C LEU A 18 -13.23 7.53 0.44
N THR A 19 -14.13 8.51 0.61
CA THR A 19 -15.51 8.30 1.06
C THR A 19 -16.40 7.54 0.05
N SER A 20 -16.01 7.38 -1.22
CA SER A 20 -16.91 6.76 -2.22
C SER A 20 -16.49 5.37 -2.72
N THR A 21 -15.25 4.92 -2.50
CA THR A 21 -14.76 3.66 -3.11
C THR A 21 -14.74 2.47 -2.15
N VAL A 22 -14.55 2.70 -0.86
CA VAL A 22 -14.30 1.62 0.14
C VAL A 22 -15.58 0.90 0.59
N LEU A 23 -16.75 1.35 0.14
CA LEU A 23 -18.04 0.77 0.56
C LEU A 23 -18.44 -0.51 -0.20
N ASP A 24 -17.69 -0.92 -1.24
CA ASP A 24 -17.95 -2.19 -1.93
C ASP A 24 -17.34 -3.36 -1.13
N PRO A 25 -18.16 -4.22 -0.50
CA PRO A 25 -17.66 -5.32 0.32
C PRO A 25 -16.89 -6.38 -0.50
N SER A 26 -16.99 -6.38 -1.83
CA SER A 26 -16.23 -7.27 -2.71
C SER A 26 -14.75 -6.88 -2.84
N LEU A 27 -14.39 -5.62 -2.54
CA LEU A 27 -13.02 -5.15 -2.60
C LEU A 27 -12.28 -5.47 -1.30
N ARG A 28 -11.54 -6.57 -1.26
CA ARG A 28 -10.81 -7.03 -0.07
C ARG A 28 -9.31 -6.78 -0.19
N ILE A 29 -8.76 -6.83 -1.40
CA ILE A 29 -7.35 -6.64 -1.69
C ILE A 29 -7.19 -5.34 -2.47
N LEU A 30 -6.60 -4.34 -1.84
CA LEU A 30 -6.43 -3.00 -2.38
C LEU A 30 -4.96 -2.68 -2.53
N LEU A 31 -4.52 -2.38 -3.76
CA LEU A 31 -3.16 -1.94 -4.04
C LEU A 31 -3.11 -0.42 -4.18
N LEU A 32 -2.20 0.23 -3.45
CA LEU A 32 -1.88 1.62 -3.63
C LEU A 32 -0.60 1.75 -4.44
N THR A 33 -0.64 2.61 -5.43
CA THR A 33 0.53 2.98 -6.25
C THR A 33 0.38 4.42 -6.72
N SER A 34 1.43 4.96 -7.34
CA SER A 34 1.48 6.30 -7.91
C SER A 34 2.13 6.27 -9.29
N ALA A 35 2.04 7.37 -10.02
CA ALA A 35 2.79 7.55 -11.26
C ALA A 35 4.31 7.54 -11.00
N ASN A 36 4.74 8.39 -10.06
CA ASN A 36 6.14 8.64 -9.74
C ASN A 36 6.44 8.40 -8.26
N THR A 37 7.72 8.21 -7.93
CA THR A 37 8.17 8.03 -6.54
C THR A 37 8.01 9.34 -5.74
N GLY A 38 7.96 9.25 -4.41
CA GLY A 38 7.87 10.44 -3.54
C GLY A 38 6.48 11.09 -3.47
N THR A 39 5.46 10.44 -4.03
CA THR A 39 4.05 10.89 -4.01
C THR A 39 3.39 10.69 -2.63
N GLY A 40 3.96 9.84 -1.78
CA GLY A 40 3.43 9.52 -0.44
C GLY A 40 2.49 8.32 -0.42
N THR A 41 2.74 7.34 -1.29
CA THR A 41 1.99 6.07 -1.36
C THR A 41 2.01 5.32 -0.04
N SER A 42 3.19 5.08 0.54
CA SER A 42 3.33 4.38 1.84
C SER A 42 2.56 5.05 2.97
N THR A 43 2.64 6.38 3.06
CA THR A 43 1.88 7.15 4.06
C THR A 43 0.37 7.01 3.85
N SER A 44 -0.08 7.04 2.60
CA SER A 44 -1.49 6.87 2.24
C SER A 44 -1.96 5.44 2.53
N ALA A 45 -1.11 4.43 2.30
CA ALA A 45 -1.40 3.02 2.56
C ALA A 45 -1.54 2.76 4.06
N MET A 46 -0.64 3.28 4.89
CA MET A 46 -0.76 3.23 6.35
C MET A 46 -2.04 3.90 6.85
N ALA A 47 -2.37 5.08 6.33
CA ALA A 47 -3.58 5.78 6.72
C ALA A 47 -4.86 5.01 6.32
N LEU A 48 -4.90 4.46 5.11
CA LEU A 48 -6.01 3.61 4.67
C LEU A 48 -6.16 2.37 5.54
N ALA A 49 -5.05 1.67 5.83
CA ALA A 49 -5.08 0.49 6.70
C ALA A 49 -5.60 0.82 8.10
N ALA A 50 -5.17 1.95 8.68
CA ALA A 50 -5.66 2.43 9.98
C ALA A 50 -7.17 2.75 9.96
N GLN A 51 -7.65 3.40 8.90
CA GLN A 51 -9.08 3.72 8.76
C GLN A 51 -9.93 2.46 8.56
N LEU A 52 -9.49 1.52 7.73
CA LEU A 52 -10.16 0.24 7.54
C LEU A 52 -10.25 -0.57 8.83
N ALA A 53 -9.19 -0.55 9.65
CA ALA A 53 -9.17 -1.23 10.94
C ALA A 53 -10.15 -0.63 11.95
N GLN A 54 -10.36 0.70 11.89
CA GLN A 54 -11.33 1.38 12.75
C GLN A 54 -12.79 1.17 12.28
N MET A 55 -13.00 1.12 10.96
CA MET A 55 -14.34 1.08 10.37
C MET A 55 -14.91 -0.34 10.25
N SER A 56 -14.08 -1.37 10.31
CA SER A 56 -14.50 -2.76 10.08
C SER A 56 -14.26 -3.65 11.29
N SER A 57 -15.10 -4.66 11.47
CA SER A 57 -15.02 -5.64 12.56
C SER A 57 -14.00 -6.76 12.31
N GLY A 58 -13.08 -6.59 11.35
CA GLY A 58 -12.16 -7.64 10.91
C GLY A 58 -10.72 -7.16 10.82
N ARG A 59 -9.78 -8.12 10.87
CA ARG A 59 -8.35 -7.81 10.81
C ARG A 59 -7.96 -7.19 9.47
N VAL A 60 -7.04 -6.24 9.53
CA VAL A 60 -6.44 -5.58 8.36
C VAL A 60 -4.96 -5.94 8.32
N LEU A 61 -4.47 -6.28 7.13
CA LEU A 61 -3.06 -6.49 6.86
C LEU A 61 -2.54 -5.40 5.93
N LEU A 62 -1.42 -4.78 6.30
CA LEU A 62 -0.67 -3.89 5.43
C LEU A 62 0.59 -4.60 4.92
N VAL A 63 0.69 -4.75 3.60
CA VAL A 63 1.80 -5.43 2.92
C VAL A 63 2.73 -4.39 2.33
N ASP A 64 4.02 -4.48 2.64
CA ASP A 64 5.08 -3.76 1.92
C ASP A 64 5.53 -4.57 0.71
N ALA A 65 5.21 -4.07 -0.49
CA ALA A 65 5.63 -4.63 -1.77
C ALA A 65 6.57 -3.68 -2.54
N SER A 66 7.18 -2.70 -1.85
CA SER A 66 8.07 -1.71 -2.45
C SER A 66 9.54 -2.10 -2.30
N GLN A 67 10.24 -2.13 -3.43
CA GLN A 67 11.71 -2.33 -3.50
C GLN A 67 12.46 -1.00 -3.34
N SER A 68 11.74 0.12 -3.21
CA SER A 68 12.31 1.44 -2.93
C SER A 68 13.16 1.42 -1.67
N PRO A 69 14.30 2.13 -1.65
CA PRO A 69 15.12 2.21 -0.44
C PRO A 69 14.40 2.93 0.72
N ARG A 70 13.27 3.62 0.46
CA ARG A 70 12.42 4.30 1.46
C ARG A 70 11.07 3.62 1.64
N ASN A 71 11.02 2.30 1.50
CA ASN A 71 9.80 1.50 1.63
C ASN A 71 9.25 1.50 3.07
N LEU A 72 8.05 0.95 3.22
CA LEU A 72 7.31 0.92 4.47
C LEU A 72 8.05 0.16 5.57
N SER A 73 8.73 -0.95 5.23
CA SER A 73 9.54 -1.73 6.16
C SER A 73 10.70 -0.92 6.70
N GLN A 74 11.32 -0.06 5.87
CA GLN A 74 12.34 0.85 6.36
C GLN A 74 11.76 1.89 7.32
N GLN A 75 10.60 2.45 6.99
CA GLN A 75 9.92 3.45 7.82
C GLN A 75 9.52 2.88 9.19
N LEU A 76 9.13 1.60 9.24
CA LEU A 76 8.72 0.92 10.47
C LEU A 76 9.86 0.19 11.22
N GLY A 77 11.09 0.18 10.68
CA GLY A 77 12.21 -0.52 11.30
C GLY A 77 12.16 -2.05 11.19
N LEU A 78 11.48 -2.58 10.17
CA LEU A 78 11.21 -4.02 9.96
C LEU A 78 12.11 -4.66 8.89
N GLN A 79 13.24 -4.04 8.55
CA GLN A 79 14.11 -4.47 7.43
C GLN A 79 14.79 -5.82 7.67
N LYS A 80 14.81 -6.29 8.93
CA LYS A 80 15.38 -7.59 9.30
C LYS A 80 14.33 -8.68 9.39
N GLU A 81 13.06 -8.38 9.17
CA GLU A 81 11.99 -9.37 9.26
C GLU A 81 11.85 -10.16 7.96
N ARG A 82 11.37 -11.40 8.07
CA ARG A 82 10.89 -12.14 6.91
C ARG A 82 9.58 -11.52 6.43
N GLY A 83 9.26 -11.65 5.15
CA GLY A 83 8.15 -10.90 4.59
C GLY A 83 7.67 -11.38 3.23
N PHE A 84 7.09 -10.44 2.50
CA PHE A 84 6.45 -10.63 1.20
C PHE A 84 7.37 -11.32 0.19
N SER A 85 8.63 -10.89 0.07
CA SER A 85 9.60 -11.49 -0.85
C SER A 85 10.01 -12.90 -0.43
N ASP A 86 10.16 -13.16 0.87
CA ASP A 86 10.48 -14.51 1.38
C ASP A 86 9.37 -15.52 1.05
N LEU A 87 8.10 -15.09 1.12
CA LEU A 87 6.94 -15.93 0.78
C LEU A 87 6.81 -16.22 -0.72
N LEU A 88 7.27 -15.31 -1.58
CA LEU A 88 7.13 -15.45 -3.03
C LEU A 88 8.29 -16.19 -3.68
N PHE A 89 9.52 -16.00 -3.18
CA PHE A 89 10.72 -16.40 -3.91
C PHE A 89 11.53 -17.52 -3.24
N ASN A 90 11.20 -17.91 -2.01
CA ASN A 90 11.89 -19.03 -1.35
C ASN A 90 11.19 -20.36 -1.65
N HIS A 91 11.39 -20.92 -2.85
CA HIS A 91 10.67 -22.12 -3.31
C HIS A 91 11.09 -23.41 -2.61
N LEU A 92 12.34 -23.50 -2.12
CA LEU A 92 12.87 -24.72 -1.53
C LEU A 92 12.39 -24.93 -0.09
N THR A 93 12.32 -23.85 0.69
CA THR A 93 11.86 -23.85 2.09
C THR A 93 11.11 -22.56 2.39
N PRO A 94 9.89 -22.38 1.82
CA PRO A 94 9.11 -21.18 2.06
C PRO A 94 8.75 -21.10 3.55
N PRO A 95 8.89 -19.92 4.19
CA PRO A 95 8.44 -19.74 5.56
C PRO A 95 6.92 -19.83 5.65
N LEU A 96 6.40 -20.10 6.84
CA LEU A 96 4.97 -19.98 7.09
C LEU A 96 4.57 -18.50 7.08
N LEU A 97 3.35 -18.19 6.60
CA LEU A 97 2.83 -16.82 6.57
C LEU A 97 2.90 -16.16 7.95
N GLN A 98 2.48 -16.88 8.99
CA GLN A 98 2.48 -16.38 10.37
C GLN A 98 3.87 -15.97 10.89
N ASP A 99 4.94 -16.58 10.37
CA ASP A 99 6.32 -16.25 10.74
C ASP A 99 6.85 -15.00 10.02
N CYS A 100 6.09 -14.49 9.05
CA CYS A 100 6.43 -13.30 8.27
C CYS A 100 5.55 -12.09 8.63
N VAL A 101 4.45 -12.31 9.36
CA VAL A 101 3.56 -11.23 9.79
C VAL A 101 4.02 -10.68 11.13
N VAL A 102 4.20 -9.36 11.18
CA VAL A 102 4.54 -8.61 12.37
C VAL A 102 3.27 -8.00 12.96
N GLN A 103 2.96 -8.38 14.20
CA GLN A 103 1.88 -7.79 14.98
C GLN A 103 2.47 -6.86 16.03
N THR A 104 1.93 -5.65 16.15
CA THR A 104 2.37 -4.67 17.15
C THR A 104 1.17 -3.99 17.78
N SER A 105 1.19 -3.81 19.10
CA SER A 105 0.14 -3.09 19.83
C SER A 105 0.07 -1.60 19.48
N SER A 106 1.11 -1.06 18.83
CA SER A 106 1.19 0.34 18.43
C SER A 106 0.44 0.66 17.12
N LEU A 107 0.03 -0.35 16.36
CA LEU A 107 -0.71 -0.20 15.11
C LEU A 107 -2.04 -0.95 15.19
N PRO A 108 -3.13 -0.41 14.60
CA PRO A 108 -4.42 -1.08 14.60
C PRO A 108 -4.52 -2.18 13.52
N PHE A 109 -3.42 -2.51 12.83
CA PHE A 109 -3.35 -3.48 11.75
C PHE A 109 -2.06 -4.29 11.85
N ASP A 110 -2.08 -5.48 11.25
CA ASP A 110 -0.91 -6.34 11.12
C ASP A 110 -0.07 -5.88 9.91
N VAL A 111 1.24 -6.16 9.93
CA VAL A 111 2.16 -5.78 8.85
C VAL A 111 2.83 -7.01 8.26
N LEU A 112 2.84 -7.14 6.94
CA LEU A 112 3.71 -8.06 6.20
C LEU A 112 4.86 -7.23 5.59
N PRO A 113 6.06 -7.24 6.18
CA PRO A 113 7.21 -6.48 5.67
C PRO A 113 7.63 -6.94 4.27
N ILE A 114 8.54 -6.21 3.63
CA ILE A 114 9.07 -6.57 2.31
C ILE A 114 9.82 -7.90 2.35
N GLY A 115 10.50 -8.19 3.47
CA GLY A 115 11.28 -9.41 3.66
C GLY A 115 12.79 -9.23 3.50
N ARG A 116 13.52 -10.34 3.69
CA ARG A 116 14.99 -10.39 3.66
C ARG A 116 15.54 -10.69 2.27
N LEU A 117 14.70 -11.28 1.41
CA LEU A 117 15.05 -11.61 0.04
C LEU A 117 15.18 -10.28 -0.73
N GLY A 118 16.43 -9.85 -0.91
CA GLY A 118 16.79 -8.55 -1.49
C GLY A 118 16.52 -8.44 -2.99
N ARG A 119 17.02 -7.35 -3.60
CA ARG A 119 16.72 -6.85 -4.98
C ARG A 119 16.95 -7.81 -6.15
N ASN A 120 17.49 -9.01 -5.92
CA ASN A 120 17.71 -10.04 -6.93
C ASN A 120 16.63 -11.13 -6.90
N ALA A 121 15.43 -10.78 -6.48
CA ALA A 121 14.29 -11.67 -6.54
C ALA A 121 13.95 -12.01 -8.00
N GLU A 122 13.62 -13.27 -8.24
CA GLU A 122 13.15 -13.76 -9.53
C GLU A 122 11.94 -12.94 -10.03
N ARG A 123 11.65 -13.04 -11.33
CA ARG A 123 10.50 -12.36 -11.92
C ARG A 123 9.21 -12.75 -11.19
N LEU A 124 8.39 -11.76 -10.84
CA LEU A 124 7.08 -12.02 -10.22
C LEU A 124 6.23 -12.92 -11.11
N ASN A 125 5.77 -14.04 -10.54
CA ASN A 125 4.83 -14.94 -11.18
C ASN A 125 3.38 -14.55 -10.79
N PRO A 126 2.52 -14.17 -11.76
CA PRO A 126 1.13 -13.78 -11.50
C PRO A 126 0.32 -14.85 -10.75
N GLU A 127 0.55 -16.14 -11.02
CA GLU A 127 -0.18 -17.22 -10.36
C GLU A 127 0.24 -17.34 -8.89
N GLN A 128 1.53 -17.25 -8.58
CA GLN A 128 2.02 -17.25 -7.19
C GLN A 128 1.46 -16.06 -6.41
N LEU A 129 1.44 -14.86 -7.01
CA LEU A 129 0.79 -13.69 -6.42
C LEU A 129 -0.69 -13.93 -6.15
N ARG A 130 -1.43 -14.48 -7.11
CA ARG A 130 -2.85 -14.77 -6.95
C ARG A 130 -3.10 -15.81 -5.85
N HIS A 131 -2.23 -16.80 -5.70
CA HIS A 131 -2.31 -17.77 -4.61
C HIS A 131 -2.05 -17.12 -3.26
N LEU A 132 -0.98 -16.33 -3.14
CA LEU A 132 -0.64 -15.62 -1.91
C LEU A 132 -1.76 -14.65 -1.51
N PHE A 133 -2.22 -13.80 -2.42
CA PHE A 133 -3.27 -12.82 -2.17
C PHE A 133 -4.59 -13.47 -1.74
N ARG A 134 -4.99 -14.59 -2.37
CA ARG A 134 -6.15 -15.37 -1.90
C ARG A 134 -5.95 -15.94 -0.51
N HIS A 135 -4.75 -16.41 -0.19
CA HIS A 135 -4.42 -16.92 1.14
C HIS A 135 -4.51 -15.81 2.20
N LEU A 136 -3.98 -14.61 1.90
CA LEU A 136 -4.12 -13.44 2.77
C LEU A 136 -5.59 -13.03 2.96
N ALA A 137 -6.36 -12.98 1.86
CA ALA A 137 -7.78 -12.67 1.91
C ALA A 137 -8.61 -13.73 2.66
N ALA A 138 -8.13 -14.96 2.82
CA ALA A 138 -8.81 -15.93 3.69
C ALA A 138 -8.68 -15.58 5.19
N GLN A 139 -7.60 -14.90 5.58
CA GLN A 139 -7.27 -14.60 6.99
C GLN A 139 -7.58 -13.17 7.44
N TYR A 140 -7.66 -12.24 6.48
CA TYR A 140 -7.85 -10.81 6.73
C TYR A 140 -9.12 -10.30 6.04
N ARG A 141 -9.81 -9.37 6.70
CA ARG A 141 -10.98 -8.70 6.12
C ARG A 141 -10.55 -7.78 4.98
N PHE A 142 -9.42 -7.08 5.16
CA PHE A 142 -8.79 -6.26 4.14
C PHE A 142 -7.28 -6.51 4.09
N VAL A 143 -6.73 -6.48 2.88
CA VAL A 143 -5.30 -6.51 2.59
C VAL A 143 -4.97 -5.26 1.80
N VAL A 144 -4.19 -4.36 2.39
CA VAL A 144 -3.71 -3.13 1.76
C VAL A 144 -2.27 -3.37 1.32
N ILE A 145 -1.96 -3.11 0.06
CA ILE A 145 -0.63 -3.34 -0.52
C ILE A 145 -0.01 -1.99 -0.88
N ASP A 146 1.11 -1.65 -0.25
CA ASP A 146 1.95 -0.51 -0.64
C ASP A 146 2.92 -0.95 -1.74
N ALA A 147 2.69 -0.49 -2.97
CA ALA A 147 3.50 -0.85 -4.12
C ALA A 147 4.34 0.33 -4.63
N ASP A 148 5.43 0.00 -5.34
CA ASP A 148 6.24 0.99 -6.04
C ASP A 148 5.43 1.79 -7.07
N ALA A 149 6.01 2.90 -7.52
CA ALA A 149 5.40 3.71 -8.57
C ALA A 149 5.40 2.97 -9.92
N VAL A 150 4.33 3.14 -10.69
CA VAL A 150 4.09 2.45 -11.98
C VAL A 150 5.23 2.68 -12.98
N TYR A 151 5.81 3.88 -13.02
CA TYR A 151 6.94 4.17 -13.92
C TYR A 151 8.31 3.82 -13.35
N ALA A 152 8.40 3.41 -12.08
CA ALA A 152 9.66 3.04 -11.43
C ALA A 152 9.88 1.52 -11.37
N ALA A 153 8.81 0.73 -11.27
CA ALA A 153 8.89 -0.73 -11.16
C ALA A 153 7.78 -1.39 -11.99
N SER A 154 8.17 -2.23 -12.95
CA SER A 154 7.24 -2.98 -13.80
C SER A 154 6.39 -4.01 -13.04
N ASP A 155 6.94 -4.52 -11.94
CA ASP A 155 6.30 -5.49 -11.06
C ASP A 155 4.99 -4.97 -10.46
N THR A 156 4.87 -3.65 -10.29
CA THR A 156 3.64 -2.98 -9.89
C THR A 156 2.48 -3.31 -10.82
N LEU A 157 2.72 -3.35 -12.14
CA LEU A 157 1.66 -3.68 -13.11
C LEU A 157 1.23 -5.14 -12.97
N VAL A 158 2.17 -6.05 -12.77
CA VAL A 158 1.89 -7.47 -12.57
C VAL A 158 1.02 -7.68 -11.32
N MET A 159 1.40 -7.07 -10.20
CA MET A 159 0.64 -7.12 -8.95
C MET A 159 -0.74 -6.48 -9.09
N SER A 160 -0.83 -5.34 -9.77
CA SER A 160 -2.08 -4.58 -9.92
C SER A 160 -3.19 -5.35 -10.63
N ALA A 161 -2.83 -6.33 -11.46
CA ALA A 161 -3.77 -7.19 -12.16
C ALA A 161 -4.27 -8.37 -11.29
N GLN A 162 -3.66 -8.62 -10.13
CA GLN A 162 -4.02 -9.73 -9.24
C GLN A 162 -4.79 -9.29 -7.99
N VAL A 163 -5.20 -8.02 -7.90
CA VAL A 163 -5.94 -7.45 -6.76
C VAL A 163 -7.36 -7.06 -7.15
N ASP A 164 -8.24 -6.89 -6.15
CA ASP A 164 -9.64 -6.52 -6.41
C ASP A 164 -9.77 -5.07 -6.88
N GLY A 165 -8.87 -4.19 -6.41
CA GLY A 165 -8.88 -2.79 -6.78
C GLY A 165 -7.53 -2.09 -6.59
N VAL A 166 -7.27 -1.12 -7.45
CA VAL A 166 -6.13 -0.20 -7.35
C VAL A 166 -6.62 1.19 -6.96
N VAL A 167 -5.95 1.78 -5.97
CA VAL A 167 -6.14 3.17 -5.55
C VAL A 167 -4.92 3.97 -5.99
N LEU A 168 -5.12 4.92 -6.91
CA LEU A 168 -4.05 5.75 -7.44
C LEU A 168 -3.75 6.92 -6.50
N VAL A 169 -2.55 6.98 -5.96
CA VAL A 169 -2.07 8.13 -5.18
C VAL A 169 -1.55 9.20 -6.13
N VAL A 170 -2.10 10.40 -6.02
CA VAL A 170 -1.80 11.58 -6.84
C VAL A 170 -1.32 12.67 -5.92
N ARG A 171 -0.13 13.24 -6.17
CA ARG A 171 0.41 14.32 -5.36
C ARG A 171 -0.06 15.66 -5.90
N GLY A 172 -0.72 16.44 -5.07
CA GLY A 172 -1.15 17.80 -5.38
C GLY A 172 0.03 18.70 -5.75
N GLU A 173 -0.22 19.61 -6.71
CA GLU A 173 0.73 20.58 -7.26
C GLU A 173 1.99 19.99 -7.94
N ASP A 174 2.07 18.66 -8.05
CA ASP A 174 3.25 17.97 -8.56
C ASP A 174 2.88 16.99 -9.67
N THR A 175 1.89 16.12 -9.44
CA THR A 175 1.40 15.21 -10.47
C THR A 175 0.50 15.93 -11.45
N ARG A 176 0.98 16.12 -12.68
CA ARG A 176 0.18 16.65 -13.80
C ARG A 176 -1.01 15.73 -14.12
N TRP A 177 -2.12 16.31 -14.54
CA TRP A 177 -3.35 15.58 -14.88
C TRP A 177 -3.12 14.51 -15.95
N GLU A 178 -2.34 14.84 -16.98
CA GLU A 178 -2.02 13.95 -18.10
C GLU A 178 -1.19 12.75 -17.62
N VAL A 179 -0.31 12.95 -16.64
CA VAL A 179 0.47 11.87 -16.03
C VAL A 179 -0.42 10.93 -15.22
N ALA A 180 -1.37 11.47 -14.47
CA ALA A 180 -2.35 10.66 -13.73
C ALA A 180 -3.24 9.84 -14.69
N GLN A 181 -3.72 10.44 -15.79
CA GLN A 181 -4.51 9.74 -16.81
C GLN A 181 -3.70 8.66 -17.53
N ALA A 182 -2.47 8.96 -17.94
CA ALA A 182 -1.58 7.98 -18.57
C ALA A 182 -1.27 6.80 -17.64
N THR A 183 -1.08 7.08 -16.34
CA THR A 183 -0.86 6.04 -15.32
C THR A 183 -2.10 5.15 -15.18
N ARG A 184 -3.30 5.75 -15.08
CA ARG A 184 -4.57 5.02 -15.03
C ARG A 184 -4.76 4.14 -16.27
N GLN A 185 -4.45 4.67 -17.45
CA GLN A 185 -4.54 3.91 -18.71
C GLN A 185 -3.57 2.74 -18.73
N ARG A 186 -2.34 2.93 -18.26
CA ARG A 186 -1.32 1.87 -18.18
C ARG A 186 -1.73 0.75 -17.20
N LEU A 187 -2.30 1.11 -16.06
CA LEU A 187 -2.89 0.15 -15.11
C LEU A 187 -4.05 -0.63 -15.76
N ALA A 188 -4.95 0.04 -16.46
CA ALA A 188 -6.06 -0.60 -17.16
C ALA A 188 -5.58 -1.55 -18.27
N GLN A 189 -4.56 -1.17 -19.04
CA GLN A 189 -3.93 -2.02 -20.06
C GLN A 189 -3.28 -3.27 -19.47
N ALA A 190 -2.79 -3.19 -18.22
CA ALA A 190 -2.29 -4.35 -17.49
C ALA A 190 -3.41 -5.25 -16.91
N GLY A 191 -4.68 -4.86 -17.06
CA GLY A 191 -5.83 -5.60 -16.54
C GLY A 191 -6.26 -5.19 -15.12
N ALA A 192 -5.71 -4.11 -14.57
CA ALA A 192 -6.05 -3.65 -13.23
C ALA A 192 -7.37 -2.86 -13.20
N LYS A 193 -8.16 -3.07 -12.15
CA LYS A 193 -9.37 -2.28 -11.86
C LYS A 193 -9.00 -1.07 -10.98
N VAL A 194 -8.85 0.11 -11.56
CA VAL A 194 -8.66 1.34 -10.77
C VAL A 194 -10.00 1.76 -10.18
N VAL A 195 -10.12 1.66 -8.85
CA VAL A 195 -11.38 1.88 -8.12
C VAL A 195 -11.49 3.28 -7.52
N GLY A 196 -10.37 3.98 -7.36
CA GLY A 196 -10.35 5.34 -6.82
C GLY A 196 -8.97 5.97 -6.81
N SER A 197 -8.86 7.12 -6.16
CA SER A 197 -7.60 7.84 -6.02
C SER A 197 -7.49 8.54 -4.67
N VAL A 198 -6.27 8.67 -4.16
CA VAL A 198 -5.94 9.51 -3.01
C VAL A 198 -5.23 10.76 -3.51
N PHE A 199 -5.76 11.94 -3.17
CA PHE A 199 -5.10 13.21 -3.47
C PHE A 199 -4.26 13.65 -2.26
N ASN A 200 -2.95 13.48 -2.36
CA ASN A 200 -2.02 13.72 -1.25
C ASN A 200 -1.36 15.10 -1.34
N ARG A 201 -0.98 15.68 -0.18
CA ARG A 201 -0.31 17.00 -0.06
C ARG A 201 -1.08 18.14 -0.75
N ARG A 202 -2.41 18.14 -0.66
CA ARG A 202 -3.25 19.25 -1.11
C ARG A 202 -2.94 20.50 -0.29
N LYS A 203 -2.65 21.62 -0.95
CA LYS A 203 -2.68 22.93 -0.27
C LYS A 203 -4.07 23.53 -0.38
N TYR A 204 -4.51 24.13 0.71
CA TYR A 204 -5.71 24.97 0.73
C TYR A 204 -5.25 26.41 0.61
N TYR A 205 -5.51 27.03 -0.55
CA TYR A 205 -5.19 28.45 -0.78
C TYR A 205 -6.17 29.40 -0.09
N MET A 206 -7.29 28.88 0.42
CA MET A 206 -8.20 29.61 1.30
C MET A 206 -8.19 28.98 2.70
N PRO A 207 -8.40 29.77 3.76
CA PRO A 207 -8.49 29.25 5.12
C PRO A 207 -9.50 28.10 5.22
N LYS A 208 -9.13 27.04 5.94
CA LYS A 208 -9.90 25.78 6.01
C LYS A 208 -11.37 25.98 6.46
N TRP A 209 -11.62 26.96 7.33
CA TRP A 209 -12.96 27.32 7.79
C TRP A 209 -13.88 27.86 6.69
N LEU A 210 -13.32 28.47 5.64
CA LEU A 210 -14.06 28.98 4.48
C LEU A 210 -14.43 27.86 3.51
N TYR A 211 -13.60 26.82 3.41
CA TYR A 211 -13.88 25.63 2.60
C TYR A 211 -14.98 24.73 3.19
N ASN A 212 -15.07 24.63 4.51
CA ASN A 212 -16.04 23.75 5.19
C ASN A 212 -17.48 24.31 5.22
N ASN A 213 -17.66 25.58 4.84
CA ASN A 213 -18.94 26.31 4.85
C ASN A 213 -19.48 26.59 3.44
N LEU A 214 -18.90 25.97 2.40
CA LEU A 214 -19.37 25.97 1.01
C LEU A 214 -19.91 24.58 0.66
#